data_AF-A0A2T5YDN9-F1
#
_entry.id   AF-A0A2T5YDN9-F1
#
_cell.length_a   1.000
_cell.length_b   1.000
_cell.length_c   1.000
_cell.angle_alpha   90.00
_cell.angle_beta   90.00
_cell.angle_gamma   90.00
#
_symmetry.space_group_name_H-M   'P 1'
#
loop_
_entity.id
_entity.type
_entity.pdbx_description
1 polymer ?
#
loop_
_entity_poly.entity_id
_entity_poly.type
_entity_poly.pdbx_seq_one_letter_code
_entity_poly.pdbx_strand_id
1 'polypeptide(L)'
;MLPVRIFLVAASMLMSAAVLPEKKEFVVITGNKVTVAAGTSLGTINCAYTSSSSQKDTLLLNRQIPRGERLKLAIPVKDFNCGNILLNKDFEKTLNASQHPYTKIEVVYLRQEGKNYKGELNLLVAGKSIPLQNVSFYPCAGKGASNLRGNICLNFSELGLATPKKMGGLFKVEDELQVTVELHMAE
;
A
#
# COMPACT_ATOMS: atom_id res chain seq x y z
N MET A 1 -20.60 -20.28 77.11
CA MET A 1 -20.22 -21.24 76.03
C MET A 1 -20.27 -20.48 74.71
N LEU A 2 -19.08 -20.36 74.08
CA LEU A 2 -18.72 -19.95 72.71
C LEU A 2 -19.46 -18.80 71.98
N PRO A 3 -18.76 -17.72 71.56
CA PRO A 3 -19.29 -16.81 70.55
C PRO A 3 -18.96 -17.34 69.14
N VAL A 4 -19.99 -17.53 68.33
CA VAL A 4 -19.87 -17.88 66.90
C VAL A 4 -19.38 -16.64 66.15
N ARG A 5 -18.14 -16.67 65.65
CA ARG A 5 -17.60 -15.65 64.76
C ARG A 5 -18.07 -15.92 63.33
N ILE A 6 -19.04 -15.14 62.86
CA ILE A 6 -19.47 -15.12 61.46
C ILE A 6 -18.38 -14.38 60.67
N PHE A 7 -17.57 -15.13 59.92
CA PHE A 7 -16.66 -14.56 58.93
C PHE A 7 -17.46 -14.21 57.67
N LEU A 8 -17.68 -12.91 57.44
CA LEU A 8 -18.14 -12.38 56.16
C LEU A 8 -16.98 -12.50 55.15
N VAL A 9 -17.01 -13.54 54.32
CA VAL A 9 -16.12 -13.63 53.16
C VAL A 9 -16.71 -12.72 52.08
N ALA A 10 -16.24 -11.47 52.04
CA ALA A 10 -16.50 -10.58 50.92
C ALA A 10 -15.75 -11.12 49.71
N ALA A 11 -16.43 -11.88 48.86
CA ALA A 11 -15.91 -12.29 47.56
C ALA A 11 -15.79 -11.04 46.67
N SER A 12 -14.63 -10.39 46.69
CA SER A 12 -14.30 -9.32 45.77
C SER A 12 -14.12 -9.92 44.38
N MET A 13 -15.20 -9.98 43.60
CA MET A 13 -15.13 -10.17 42.15
C MET A 13 -14.37 -8.99 41.56
N LEU A 14 -13.07 -9.16 41.36
CA LEU A 14 -12.28 -8.32 40.47
C LEU A 14 -12.81 -8.56 39.06
N MET A 15 -13.75 -7.71 38.61
CA MET A 15 -14.07 -7.61 37.20
C MET A 15 -12.81 -7.14 36.48
N SER A 16 -12.09 -8.08 35.86
CA SER A 16 -11.11 -7.75 34.84
C SER A 16 -11.85 -7.06 33.71
N ALA A 17 -11.80 -5.73 33.67
CA ALA A 17 -12.19 -4.97 32.49
C ALA A 17 -11.27 -5.44 31.35
N ALA A 18 -11.83 -6.25 30.45
CA ALA A 18 -11.14 -6.59 29.21
C ALA A 18 -10.95 -5.27 28.45
N VAL A 19 -9.72 -4.76 28.45
CA VAL A 19 -9.33 -3.60 27.64
C VAL A 19 -9.46 -4.05 26.19
N LEU A 20 -10.57 -3.68 25.55
CA LEU A 20 -10.75 -3.89 24.12
C LEU A 20 -9.68 -3.06 23.39
N PRO A 21 -8.98 -3.63 22.40
CA PRO A 21 -8.01 -2.86 21.63
C PRO A 21 -8.72 -1.69 20.95
N GLU A 22 -8.28 -0.47 21.25
CA GLU A 22 -8.81 0.75 20.64
C GLU A 22 -8.53 0.70 19.13
N LYS A 23 -9.59 0.69 18.32
CA LYS A 23 -9.46 0.73 16.86
C LYS A 23 -8.98 2.13 16.47
N LYS A 24 -7.87 2.23 15.74
CA LYS A 24 -7.42 3.51 15.20
C LYS A 24 -8.44 4.04 14.19
N GLU A 25 -8.79 5.31 14.31
CA GLU A 25 -9.70 6.00 13.38
C GLU A 25 -8.97 6.56 12.14
N PHE A 26 -7.67 6.83 12.26
CA PHE A 26 -6.85 7.32 11.16
C PHE A 26 -5.36 7.01 11.37
N VAL A 27 -4.59 7.17 10.29
CA VAL A 27 -3.12 7.23 10.32
C VAL A 27 -2.64 8.43 9.50
N VAL A 28 -1.53 9.04 9.91
CA VAL A 28 -0.90 10.13 9.16
C VAL A 28 0.16 9.52 8.25
N ILE A 29 0.02 9.74 6.95
CA ILE A 29 0.96 9.32 5.92
C ILE A 29 1.93 10.46 5.65
N THR A 30 3.23 10.19 5.71
CA THR A 30 4.33 11.16 5.55
C THR A 30 5.13 10.96 4.27
N GLY A 31 4.76 9.94 3.49
CA GLY A 31 5.36 9.63 2.21
C GLY A 31 4.97 8.24 1.74
N ASN A 32 5.51 7.86 0.58
CA ASN A 32 5.28 6.56 0.00
C ASN A 32 6.48 6.09 -0.82
N LYS A 33 6.58 4.77 -0.97
CA LYS A 33 7.47 4.12 -1.93
C LYS A 33 6.65 3.16 -2.77
N VAL A 34 6.86 3.21 -4.08
CA VAL A 34 6.22 2.27 -5.01
C VAL A 34 7.31 1.55 -5.78
N THR A 35 7.26 0.22 -5.77
CA THR A 35 8.17 -0.63 -6.52
C THR A 35 7.36 -1.44 -7.52
N VAL A 36 7.85 -1.54 -8.75
CA VAL A 36 7.28 -2.37 -9.81
C VAL A 36 8.37 -3.33 -10.25
N ALA A 37 8.12 -4.62 -10.12
CA ALA A 37 9.00 -5.69 -10.52
C ALA A 37 8.35 -6.53 -11.63
N ALA A 38 9.15 -6.91 -12.62
CA ALA A 38 8.73 -7.78 -13.72
C ALA A 38 9.81 -8.81 -14.01
N GLY A 39 9.41 -10.07 -14.17
CA GLY A 39 10.29 -11.13 -14.66
C GLY A 39 10.65 -10.91 -16.13
N THR A 40 11.84 -11.34 -16.52
CA THR A 40 12.30 -11.34 -17.91
C THR A 40 13.12 -12.60 -18.20
N SER A 41 13.35 -12.88 -19.48
CA SER A 41 14.15 -14.03 -19.92
C SER A 41 15.60 -14.08 -19.38
N LEU A 42 16.13 -13.00 -18.79
CA LEU A 42 17.50 -12.93 -18.26
C LEU A 42 17.58 -12.43 -16.80
N GLY A 43 16.44 -12.31 -16.10
CA GLY A 43 16.38 -11.83 -14.71
C GLY A 43 15.18 -10.93 -14.44
N THR A 44 15.23 -10.13 -13.38
CA THR A 44 14.11 -9.27 -12.96
C THR A 44 14.43 -7.81 -13.19
N ILE A 45 13.49 -7.06 -13.75
CA ILE A 45 13.57 -5.59 -13.81
C ILE A 45 12.84 -5.03 -12.61
N ASN A 46 13.43 -4.01 -11.97
CA ASN A 46 12.86 -3.35 -10.80
C ASN A 46 12.89 -1.83 -11.00
N CYS A 47 11.72 -1.21 -11.01
CA CYS A 47 11.54 0.23 -11.07
C CYS A 47 11.00 0.72 -9.73
N ALA A 48 11.60 1.76 -9.16
CA ALA A 48 11.18 2.29 -7.86
C ALA A 48 10.97 3.80 -7.89
N TYR A 49 9.92 4.24 -7.22
CA TYR A 49 9.65 5.62 -6.85
C TYR A 49 9.66 5.73 -5.32
N THR A 50 10.20 6.82 -4.79
CA THR A 50 10.09 7.17 -3.36
C THR A 50 9.79 8.65 -3.26
N SER A 51 8.73 9.01 -2.55
CA SER A 51 8.35 10.40 -2.37
C SER A 51 9.35 11.13 -1.48
N SER A 52 9.48 12.43 -1.67
CA SER A 52 10.12 13.30 -0.69
C SER A 52 9.27 13.40 0.57
N SER A 53 9.89 13.36 1.75
CA SER A 53 9.22 13.27 3.05
C SER A 53 8.48 14.52 3.53
N SER A 54 8.17 15.47 2.64
CA SER A 54 7.58 16.77 3.01
C SER A 54 6.05 16.78 2.95
N GLN A 55 5.42 15.84 2.25
CA GLN A 55 3.96 15.80 2.11
C GLN A 55 3.34 14.93 3.21
N LYS A 56 2.45 15.53 4.01
CA LYS A 56 1.65 14.83 5.03
C LYS A 56 0.20 14.77 4.59
N ASP A 57 -0.43 13.63 4.76
CA ASP A 57 -1.85 13.42 4.50
C ASP A 57 -2.46 12.48 5.55
N THR A 58 -3.78 12.52 5.72
CA THR A 58 -4.50 11.69 6.70
C THR A 58 -5.27 10.59 5.98
N LEU A 59 -4.98 9.34 6.34
CA LEU A 59 -5.73 8.18 5.86
C LEU A 59 -6.70 7.70 6.94
N LEU A 60 -7.98 7.86 6.67
CA LEU A 60 -9.07 7.39 7.51
C LEU A 60 -9.16 5.85 7.48
N LEU A 61 -9.46 5.24 8.62
CA LEU A 61 -9.55 3.80 8.78
C LEU A 61 -10.98 3.35 9.12
N ASN A 62 -11.28 2.08 8.85
CA ASN A 62 -12.46 1.35 9.35
C ASN A 62 -13.83 1.95 8.94
N ARG A 63 -13.85 2.84 7.95
CA ARG A 63 -15.06 3.48 7.41
C ARG A 63 -14.92 3.79 5.93
N GLN A 64 -16.05 3.89 5.24
CA GLN A 64 -16.05 4.33 3.84
C GLN A 64 -15.50 5.75 3.73
N ILE A 65 -14.53 5.97 2.83
CA ILE A 65 -13.87 7.28 2.68
C ILE A 65 -14.57 8.08 1.57
N PRO A 66 -15.15 9.26 1.87
CA PRO A 66 -15.69 10.16 0.86
C PRO A 66 -14.63 10.53 -0.18
N ARG A 67 -15.01 10.61 -1.46
CA ARG A 67 -14.05 10.83 -2.57
C ARG A 67 -13.15 12.08 -2.39
N GLY A 68 -13.64 13.11 -1.69
CA GLY A 68 -12.89 14.33 -1.39
C GLY A 68 -11.76 14.12 -0.37
N GLU A 69 -11.89 13.13 0.50
CA GLU A 69 -11.00 12.86 1.64
C GLU A 69 -10.10 11.64 1.44
N ARG A 70 -10.21 10.97 0.28
CA ARG A 70 -9.35 9.81 -0.04
C ARG A 70 -7.91 10.25 -0.21
N LEU A 71 -7.00 9.49 0.40
CA LEU A 71 -5.57 9.56 0.13
C LEU A 71 -5.34 9.29 -1.36
N LYS A 72 -4.73 10.26 -2.05
CA LYS A 72 -4.41 10.19 -3.47
C LYS A 72 -2.92 10.40 -3.68
N LEU A 73 -2.24 9.35 -4.08
CA LEU A 73 -0.83 9.40 -4.44
C LEU A 73 -0.76 9.61 -5.96
N ALA A 74 -0.27 10.77 -6.40
CA ALA A 74 0.01 11.05 -7.80
C ALA A 74 1.51 10.93 -8.04
N ILE A 75 1.92 9.95 -8.84
CA ILE A 75 3.31 9.58 -9.02
C ILE A 75 3.70 9.91 -10.45
N PRO A 76 4.63 10.86 -10.69
CA PRO A 76 5.14 11.13 -12.02
C PRO A 76 5.82 9.88 -12.58
N VAL A 77 5.44 9.46 -13.79
CA VAL A 77 6.02 8.26 -14.40
C VAL A 77 7.54 8.40 -14.59
N LYS A 78 8.01 9.62 -14.86
CA LYS A 78 9.42 9.95 -15.05
C LYS A 78 10.26 9.85 -13.76
N ASP A 79 9.63 9.83 -12.60
CA ASP A 79 10.33 9.75 -11.32
C ASP A 79 10.61 8.29 -10.90
N PHE A 80 10.14 7.31 -11.69
CA PHE A 80 10.54 5.92 -11.49
C PHE A 80 11.98 5.70 -11.96
N ASN A 81 12.80 5.16 -11.07
CA ASN A 81 14.15 4.72 -11.38
C ASN A 81 14.19 3.20 -11.56
N CYS A 82 14.44 2.76 -12.79
CA CYS A 82 14.62 1.36 -13.19
C CYS A 82 16.10 0.93 -13.24
N GLY A 83 17.01 1.72 -12.66
CA GLY A 83 18.43 1.42 -12.54
C GLY A 83 19.31 1.92 -13.69
N ASN A 84 18.76 2.13 -14.90
CA ASN A 84 19.49 2.76 -16.00
C ASN A 84 18.57 3.50 -17.00
N ILE A 85 19.16 4.40 -17.78
CA ILE A 85 18.44 5.31 -18.69
C ILE A 85 17.63 4.56 -19.76
N LEU A 86 18.12 3.44 -20.27
CA LEU A 86 17.41 2.66 -21.30
C LEU A 86 16.12 2.06 -20.72
N LEU A 87 16.22 1.42 -19.55
CA LEU A 87 15.06 0.84 -18.85
C LEU A 87 14.06 1.92 -18.42
N ASN A 88 14.53 3.09 -17.97
CA ASN A 88 13.65 4.20 -17.63
C ASN A 88 12.83 4.65 -18.86
N LYS A 89 13.47 4.82 -20.02
CA LYS A 89 12.78 5.19 -21.26
C LYS A 89 11.77 4.14 -21.72
N ASP A 90 12.11 2.86 -21.57
CA ASP A 90 11.18 1.78 -21.92
C ASP A 90 9.97 1.74 -20.98
N PHE A 91 10.18 1.98 -19.68
CA PHE A 91 9.11 2.08 -18.71
C PHE A 91 8.18 3.26 -19.01
N GLU A 92 8.75 4.45 -19.26
CA GLU A 92 7.99 5.64 -19.68
C GLU A 92 7.17 5.39 -20.95
N LYS A 93 7.77 4.76 -21.96
CA LYS A 93 7.10 4.42 -23.22
C LYS A 93 5.97 3.42 -23.01
N THR A 94 6.20 2.40 -22.19
CA THR A 94 5.22 1.35 -21.88
C THR A 94 3.98 1.94 -21.21
N LEU A 95 4.16 2.90 -20.31
CA LEU A 95 3.06 3.61 -19.65
C LEU A 95 2.50 4.78 -20.47
N ASN A 96 2.98 5.00 -21.70
CA ASN A 96 2.60 6.11 -22.55
C ASN A 96 2.72 7.47 -21.83
N ALA A 97 3.85 7.71 -21.16
CA ALA A 97 4.06 8.86 -20.28
C ALA A 97 3.89 10.24 -20.97
N SER A 98 3.94 10.31 -22.31
CA SER A 98 3.65 11.53 -23.06
C SER A 98 2.18 11.93 -22.99
N GLN A 99 1.26 10.96 -22.94
CA GLN A 99 -0.19 11.18 -22.81
C GLN A 99 -0.67 10.98 -21.37
N HIS A 100 0.01 10.13 -20.61
CA HIS A 100 -0.33 9.76 -19.24
C HIS A 100 0.88 9.96 -18.31
N PRO A 101 1.28 11.21 -18.01
CA PRO A 101 2.51 11.50 -17.28
C PRO A 101 2.50 11.09 -15.80
N TYR A 102 1.34 10.70 -15.27
CA TYR A 102 1.18 10.28 -13.89
C TYR A 102 0.47 8.93 -13.79
N THR A 103 0.98 8.09 -12.90
CA THR A 103 0.22 6.97 -12.31
C THR A 103 -0.43 7.47 -11.02
N LYS A 104 -1.63 6.99 -10.69
CA LYS A 104 -2.30 7.35 -9.43
C LYS A 104 -2.68 6.13 -8.61
N ILE A 105 -2.60 6.27 -7.30
CA ILE A 105 -3.13 5.31 -6.33
C ILE A 105 -4.10 6.08 -5.44
N GLU A 106 -5.37 5.70 -5.47
CA GLU A 106 -6.38 6.21 -4.55
C GLU A 106 -6.72 5.11 -3.54
N VAL A 107 -6.58 5.40 -2.24
CA VAL A 107 -7.04 4.49 -1.18
C VAL A 107 -8.52 4.78 -0.93
N VAL A 108 -9.38 3.84 -1.32
CA VAL A 108 -10.84 3.97 -1.24
C VAL A 108 -11.34 3.58 0.14
N TYR A 109 -10.75 2.53 0.70
CA TYR A 109 -11.09 1.97 1.99
C TYR A 109 -9.86 1.30 2.58
N LEU A 110 -9.67 1.40 3.89
CA LEU A 110 -8.65 0.64 4.61
C LEU A 110 -9.22 0.27 5.98
N ARG A 111 -9.36 -1.03 6.25
CA ARG A 111 -9.78 -1.54 7.56
C ARG A 111 -8.66 -2.27 8.25
N GLN A 112 -8.57 -2.09 9.55
CA GLN A 112 -7.63 -2.81 10.39
C GLN A 112 -8.19 -4.21 10.72
N GLU A 113 -7.38 -5.24 10.52
CA GLU A 113 -7.65 -6.63 10.85
C GLU A 113 -6.53 -7.17 11.75
N GLY A 114 -6.72 -7.04 13.06
CA GLY A 114 -5.68 -7.34 14.04
C GLY A 114 -4.48 -6.42 13.87
N LYS A 115 -3.32 -6.98 13.51
CA LYS A 115 -2.10 -6.21 13.19
C LYS A 115 -2.02 -5.80 11.72
N ASN A 116 -2.79 -6.44 10.84
CA ASN A 116 -2.75 -6.20 9.40
C ASN A 116 -3.90 -5.29 8.97
N TYR A 117 -3.97 -5.01 7.68
CA TYR A 117 -5.06 -4.23 7.10
C TYR A 117 -5.54 -4.86 5.80
N LYS A 118 -6.81 -4.61 5.49
CA LYS A 118 -7.43 -4.92 4.20
C LYS A 118 -7.91 -3.63 3.56
N GLY A 119 -7.50 -3.41 2.33
CA GLY A 119 -7.79 -2.19 1.59
C GLY A 119 -8.52 -2.43 0.28
N GLU A 120 -9.19 -1.37 -0.17
CA GLU A 120 -9.67 -1.21 -1.53
C GLU A 120 -8.91 -0.04 -2.15
N LEU A 121 -8.39 -0.25 -3.35
CA LEU A 121 -7.60 0.74 -4.08
C LEU A 121 -8.22 0.97 -5.45
N ASN A 122 -8.08 2.20 -5.96
CA ASN A 122 -8.22 2.47 -7.38
C ASN A 122 -6.86 2.89 -7.93
N LEU A 123 -6.32 2.11 -8.87
CA LEU A 123 -5.11 2.47 -9.59
C LEU A 123 -5.50 3.17 -10.90
N LEU A 124 -4.77 4.21 -11.27
CA LEU A 124 -4.82 4.79 -12.62
C LEU A 124 -3.44 4.58 -13.27
N VAL A 125 -3.36 3.67 -14.23
CA VAL A 125 -2.11 3.29 -14.92
C VAL A 125 -2.34 3.47 -16.42
N ALA A 126 -1.49 4.28 -17.07
CA ALA A 126 -1.56 4.53 -18.52
C ALA A 126 -2.99 4.84 -19.03
N GLY A 127 -3.71 5.69 -18.29
CA GLY A 127 -5.08 6.11 -18.63
C GLY A 127 -6.19 5.12 -18.25
N LYS A 128 -5.87 3.96 -17.68
CA LYS A 128 -6.86 2.96 -17.26
C LYS A 128 -7.04 2.87 -15.76
N SER A 129 -8.30 2.81 -15.34
CA SER A 129 -8.68 2.68 -13.95
C SER A 129 -8.83 1.20 -13.58
N ILE A 130 -8.19 0.77 -12.50
CA ILE A 130 -8.17 -0.62 -12.04
C ILE A 130 -8.62 -0.63 -10.58
N PRO A 131 -9.88 -1.01 -10.31
CA PRO A 131 -10.34 -1.21 -8.95
C PRO A 131 -9.76 -2.52 -8.40
N LEU A 132 -9.16 -2.46 -7.22
CA LEU A 132 -8.62 -3.59 -6.50
C LEU A 132 -9.33 -3.73 -5.17
N GLN A 133 -9.80 -4.94 -4.87
CA GLN A 133 -10.48 -5.27 -3.62
C GLN A 133 -9.61 -6.20 -2.78
N ASN A 134 -9.82 -6.18 -1.47
CA ASN A 134 -9.20 -7.10 -0.50
C ASN A 134 -7.66 -7.10 -0.52
N VAL A 135 -7.04 -5.98 -0.91
CA VAL A 135 -5.57 -5.82 -0.92
C VAL A 135 -5.06 -5.91 0.51
N SER A 136 -4.16 -6.86 0.78
CA SER A 136 -3.54 -6.98 2.09
C SER A 136 -2.44 -5.94 2.26
N PHE A 137 -2.45 -5.25 3.40
CA PHE A 137 -1.34 -4.43 3.86
C PHE A 137 -0.81 -4.97 5.19
N TYR A 138 0.51 -5.02 5.31
CA TYR A 138 1.22 -5.53 6.47
C TYR A 138 2.06 -4.43 7.09
N PRO A 139 2.10 -4.32 8.42
CA PRO A 139 3.07 -3.46 9.09
C PRO A 139 4.48 -3.91 8.74
N CYS A 140 5.35 -2.97 8.36
CA CYS A 140 6.77 -3.20 8.16
C CYS A 140 7.58 -2.14 8.90
N ALA A 141 8.87 -2.42 9.15
CA ALA A 141 9.75 -1.48 9.82
C ALA A 141 9.91 -0.20 8.98
N GLY A 142 9.70 0.95 9.61
CA GLY A 142 9.99 2.27 9.07
C GLY A 142 11.01 3.00 9.94
N LYS A 143 11.44 4.19 9.50
CA LYS A 143 12.21 5.09 10.37
C LYS A 143 11.25 5.66 11.42
N GLY A 144 11.28 5.13 12.64
CA GLY A 144 10.54 5.70 13.77
C GLY A 144 9.14 5.12 14.02
N ALA A 145 8.38 4.84 12.96
CA ALA A 145 7.05 4.23 13.02
C ALA A 145 6.96 2.94 12.19
N SER A 146 5.87 2.18 12.36
CA SER A 146 5.57 1.09 11.43
C SER A 146 5.02 1.67 10.12
N ASN A 147 5.57 1.30 8.98
CA ASN A 147 5.01 1.61 7.67
C ASN A 147 3.97 0.53 7.29
N LEU A 148 3.13 0.81 6.30
CA LEU A 148 2.23 -0.21 5.72
C LEU A 148 2.73 -0.62 4.34
N ARG A 149 2.91 -1.92 4.11
CA ARG A 149 3.31 -2.50 2.82
C ARG A 149 2.19 -3.37 2.26
N GLY A 150 1.73 -3.05 1.06
CA GLY A 150 0.83 -3.88 0.25
C GLY A 150 1.54 -4.43 -0.98
N ASN A 151 1.26 -5.69 -1.32
CA ASN A 151 1.74 -6.34 -2.53
C ASN A 151 0.54 -6.63 -3.45
N ILE A 152 0.67 -6.26 -4.71
CA ILE A 152 -0.39 -6.36 -5.73
C ILE A 152 0.24 -7.05 -6.93
N CYS A 153 -0.39 -8.11 -7.42
CA CYS A 153 -0.03 -8.72 -8.70
C CYS A 153 -1.01 -8.22 -9.76
N LEU A 154 -0.48 -7.74 -10.89
CA LEU A 154 -1.25 -7.28 -12.05
C LEU A 154 -0.74 -8.01 -13.29
N ASN A 155 -1.60 -8.20 -14.29
CA ASN A 155 -1.16 -8.67 -15.60
C ASN A 155 -1.14 -7.52 -16.62
N PHE A 156 -0.15 -7.46 -17.51
CA PHE A 156 -0.10 -6.45 -18.59
C PHE A 156 -1.36 -6.46 -19.46
N SER A 157 -1.92 -7.65 -19.68
CA SER A 157 -3.18 -7.87 -20.38
C SER A 157 -4.37 -7.17 -19.71
N GLU A 158 -4.46 -7.17 -18.38
CA GLU A 158 -5.49 -6.46 -17.59
C GLU A 158 -5.30 -4.94 -17.67
N LEU A 159 -4.05 -4.49 -17.79
CA LEU A 159 -3.71 -3.10 -18.08
C LEU A 159 -4.00 -2.75 -19.54
N GLY A 160 -4.38 -3.72 -20.38
CA GLY A 160 -4.39 -3.71 -21.84
C GLY A 160 -3.26 -2.85 -22.42
N LEU A 161 -2.09 -2.99 -21.81
CA LEU A 161 -0.83 -2.49 -22.31
C LEU A 161 -0.28 -3.61 -23.18
N ALA A 162 0.31 -3.25 -24.32
CA ALA A 162 1.06 -4.25 -25.07
C ALA A 162 2.25 -4.66 -24.20
N THR A 163 2.30 -5.93 -23.78
CA THR A 163 3.49 -6.48 -23.12
C THR A 163 4.68 -6.19 -24.03
N PRO A 164 5.68 -5.41 -23.59
CA PRO A 164 6.79 -5.04 -24.45
C PRO A 164 7.50 -6.31 -24.89
N LYS A 165 7.38 -6.65 -26.18
CA LYS A 165 7.99 -7.88 -26.75
C LYS A 165 9.49 -7.94 -26.47
N LYS A 166 10.12 -6.77 -26.34
CA LYS A 166 11.51 -6.56 -25.97
C LYS A 166 11.65 -5.27 -25.15
N MET A 167 12.04 -5.34 -23.88
CA MET A 167 12.62 -4.19 -23.17
C MET A 167 14.11 -4.11 -23.53
N GLY A 168 14.61 -2.92 -23.82
CA GLY A 168 15.98 -2.66 -24.26
C GLY A 168 16.34 -3.30 -25.60
N GLY A 169 15.36 -3.80 -26.36
CA GLY A 169 15.58 -4.52 -27.62
C GLY A 169 16.12 -5.95 -27.47
N LEU A 170 16.26 -6.47 -26.24
CA LEU A 170 16.90 -7.77 -25.98
C LEU A 170 16.07 -8.73 -25.11
N PHE A 171 15.28 -8.22 -24.16
CA PHE A 171 14.66 -9.06 -23.11
C PHE A 171 13.16 -9.27 -23.31
N LYS A 172 12.69 -10.51 -23.26
CA LYS A 172 11.25 -10.81 -23.20
C LYS A 172 10.77 -10.61 -21.76
N VAL A 173 9.77 -9.75 -21.56
CA VAL A 173 9.15 -9.51 -20.25
C VAL A 173 8.01 -10.52 -20.03
N GLU A 174 7.89 -11.01 -18.82
CA GLU A 174 6.76 -11.85 -18.37
C GLU A 174 5.47 -11.02 -18.26
N ASP A 175 4.31 -11.66 -18.33
CA ASP A 175 3.02 -10.93 -18.30
C ASP A 175 2.67 -10.42 -16.89
N GLU A 176 3.25 -11.02 -15.85
CA GLU A 176 3.02 -10.66 -14.46
C GLU A 176 3.87 -9.44 -14.03
N LEU A 177 3.21 -8.51 -13.36
CA LEU A 177 3.78 -7.34 -12.71
C LEU A 177 3.54 -7.41 -11.20
N GLN A 178 4.61 -7.40 -10.43
CA GLN A 178 4.55 -7.33 -8.97
C GLN A 178 4.72 -5.87 -8.54
N VAL A 179 3.66 -5.30 -7.98
CA VAL A 179 3.63 -3.92 -7.48
C VAL A 179 3.62 -3.93 -5.96
N THR A 180 4.64 -3.33 -5.35
CA THR A 180 4.69 -3.08 -3.92
C THR A 180 4.39 -1.61 -3.64
N VAL A 181 3.39 -1.36 -2.81
CA VAL A 181 3.04 -0.03 -2.31
C VAL A 181 3.38 0.04 -0.83
N GLU A 182 4.31 0.92 -0.47
CA GLU A 182 4.64 1.24 0.91
C GLU A 182 4.13 2.64 1.25
N LEU A 183 3.36 2.75 2.33
CA LEU A 183 2.92 4.00 2.93
C LEU A 183 3.76 4.26 4.17
N HIS A 184 4.47 5.37 4.20
CA HIS A 184 5.26 5.78 5.34
C HIS A 184 4.35 6.48 6.35
N MET A 185 4.34 6.01 7.60
CA MET A 185 3.48 6.59 8.63
C MET A 185 4.27 7.55 9.52
N ALA A 186 3.60 8.58 10.02
CA ALA A 186 4.14 9.37 11.13
C ALA A 186 4.15 8.53 12.41
N GLU A 187 5.08 8.87 13.31
CA GLU A 187 5.08 8.40 14.71
C GLU A 187 3.81 8.85 15.44
#